data_AF-A0A536IAV8-F1
#
_entry.id   AF-A0A536IAV8-F1
#
_cell.length_a   1.000
_cell.length_b   1.000
_cell.length_c   1.000
_cell.angle_alpha   90.00
_cell.angle_beta   90.00
_cell.angle_gamma   90.00
#
_symmetry.space_group_name_H-M   'P 1'
#
loop_
_entity.id
_entity.type
_entity.pdbx_description
1 polymer ?
#
loop_
_entity_poly.entity_id
_entity_poly.type
_entity_poly.pdbx_seq_one_letter_code
_entity_poly.pdbx_strand_id
1 'polypeptide(L)'
;MYTPEERERVRRELIAAARADPRIAAAALTGSAAVGREDRWSDIDLAFGLSEDSQISSALDDWTARMYEEHGAVHHMDVRSGTWLYRVFMLANSLQVDLAFAPQGDFAAKAPTFQLLFGTAPERPSTPPSAEQLIGWAWLYALHVRSALARGKLWQAEYMVSAARDSILAAACRRHGVPAAEGRGMDQLPDAVTDPLRDA
;
A
#
# COMPACT_ATOMS: atom_id res chain seq x y z
N MET A 1 6.16 -21.31 4.07
CA MET A 1 5.79 -20.01 4.64
C MET A 1 7.04 -19.43 5.28
N TYR A 2 7.33 -18.16 5.07
CA TYR A 2 8.52 -17.50 5.61
C TYR A 2 8.46 -17.34 7.12
N THR A 3 9.60 -17.07 7.76
CA THR A 3 9.66 -16.66 9.18
C THR A 3 9.98 -15.16 9.33
N PRO A 4 9.62 -14.52 10.46
CA PRO A 4 10.01 -13.13 10.72
C PRO A 4 11.52 -12.88 10.61
N GLU A 5 12.36 -13.86 11.00
CA GLU A 5 13.82 -13.78 10.90
C GLU A 5 14.28 -13.80 9.44
N GLU A 6 13.66 -14.62 8.58
CA GLU A 6 13.93 -14.63 7.14
C GLU A 6 13.54 -13.29 6.50
N ARG A 7 12.37 -12.75 6.85
CA ARG A 7 11.94 -11.42 6.40
C ARG A 7 12.95 -10.35 6.80
N GLU A 8 13.35 -10.33 8.06
CA GLU A 8 14.29 -9.32 8.57
C GLU A 8 15.67 -9.45 7.93
N ARG A 9 16.13 -10.68 7.65
CA ARG A 9 17.36 -10.90 6.90
C ARG A 9 17.29 -10.28 5.50
N VAL A 10 16.22 -10.57 4.74
CA VAL A 10 16.01 -10.01 3.40
C VAL A 10 15.92 -8.49 3.45
N ARG A 11 15.14 -7.92 4.38
CA ARG A 11 15.00 -6.47 4.58
C ARG A 11 16.37 -5.80 4.80
N ARG A 12 17.20 -6.38 5.67
CA ARG A 12 18.53 -5.86 5.98
C ARG A 12 19.47 -5.90 4.79
N GLU A 13 19.47 -6.99 4.03
CA GLU A 13 20.26 -7.16 2.81
C GLU A 13 19.87 -6.11 1.76
N LEU A 14 18.57 -5.89 1.54
CA LEU A 14 18.05 -4.88 0.61
C LEU A 14 18.39 -3.46 1.07
N ILE A 15 18.26 -3.13 2.36
CA ILE A 15 18.65 -1.80 2.87
C ILE A 15 20.16 -1.57 2.72
N ALA A 16 20.99 -2.59 2.95
CA ALA A 16 22.43 -2.50 2.75
C ALA A 16 22.76 -2.28 1.26
N ALA A 17 22.09 -2.99 0.35
CA ALA A 17 22.21 -2.78 -1.08
C ALA A 17 21.80 -1.36 -1.50
N ALA A 18 20.70 -0.83 -0.95
CA ALA A 18 20.24 0.53 -1.22
C ALA A 18 21.26 1.58 -0.79
N ARG A 19 21.95 1.39 0.34
CA ARG A 19 23.00 2.30 0.79
C ARG A 19 24.25 2.27 -0.11
N ALA A 20 24.51 1.17 -0.78
CA ALA A 20 25.66 0.99 -1.65
C ALA A 20 25.39 1.40 -3.12
N ASP A 21 24.12 1.57 -3.50
CA ASP A 21 23.73 1.93 -4.87
C ASP A 21 23.76 3.47 -5.05
N PRO A 22 24.68 4.01 -5.87
CA PRO A 22 24.82 5.46 -6.06
C PRO A 22 23.60 6.10 -6.76
N ARG A 23 22.70 5.29 -7.34
CA ARG A 23 21.46 5.77 -7.95
C ARG A 23 20.37 6.05 -6.92
N ILE A 24 20.51 5.53 -5.70
CA ILE A 24 19.53 5.69 -4.62
C ILE A 24 20.03 6.77 -3.65
N ALA A 25 19.47 7.97 -3.77
CA ALA A 25 19.80 9.12 -2.93
C ALA A 25 19.12 9.05 -1.55
N ALA A 26 17.97 8.37 -1.44
CA ALA A 26 17.22 8.25 -0.22
C ALA A 26 16.48 6.91 -0.13
N ALA A 27 16.22 6.44 1.08
CA ALA A 27 15.37 5.28 1.30
C ALA A 27 14.50 5.44 2.55
N ALA A 28 13.34 4.80 2.54
CA ALA A 28 12.42 4.76 3.67
C ALA A 28 11.79 3.37 3.82
N LEU A 29 11.48 3.01 5.07
CA LEU A 29 10.50 1.98 5.35
C LEU A 29 9.10 2.56 5.11
N THR A 30 8.23 1.75 4.52
CA THR A 30 6.80 2.04 4.49
C THR A 30 6.00 0.92 5.15
N GLY A 31 4.67 0.97 5.08
CA GLY A 31 3.82 -0.09 5.62
C GLY A 31 3.92 -0.25 7.14
N SER A 32 3.72 -1.48 7.62
CA SER A 32 3.64 -1.76 9.06
C SER A 32 4.99 -1.59 9.78
N ALA A 33 6.10 -1.82 9.08
CA ALA A 33 7.47 -1.67 9.60
C ALA A 33 7.78 -0.23 10.01
N ALA A 34 7.35 0.74 9.20
CA ALA A 34 7.59 2.16 9.43
C ALA A 34 6.98 2.70 10.75
N VAL A 35 6.02 1.97 11.32
CA VAL A 35 5.31 2.36 12.55
C VAL A 35 5.42 1.30 13.66
N GLY A 36 6.32 0.32 13.51
CA GLY A 36 6.55 -0.73 14.49
C GLY A 36 5.34 -1.65 14.74
N ARG A 37 4.51 -1.87 13.72
CA ARG A 37 3.30 -2.72 13.79
C ARG A 37 3.42 -4.02 12.99
N GLU A 38 4.64 -4.46 12.69
CA GLU A 38 4.86 -5.73 12.03
C GLU A 38 4.43 -6.91 12.91
N ASP A 39 3.86 -7.92 12.27
CA ASP A 39 3.57 -9.22 12.86
C ASP A 39 4.21 -10.34 12.00
N ARG A 40 3.84 -11.60 12.24
CA ARG A 40 4.36 -12.74 11.46
C ARG A 40 3.84 -12.83 10.01
N TRP A 41 2.88 -11.98 9.65
CA TRP A 41 2.21 -11.97 8.34
C TRP A 41 2.61 -10.77 7.47
N SER A 42 3.28 -9.79 8.08
CA SER A 42 3.73 -8.57 7.42
C SER A 42 4.82 -8.84 6.38
N ASP A 43 4.72 -8.15 5.27
CA ASP A 43 5.63 -8.10 4.13
C ASP A 43 6.79 -7.09 4.32
N ILE A 44 7.56 -6.87 3.25
CA ILE A 44 8.63 -5.87 3.21
C ILE A 44 8.21 -4.75 2.26
N ASP A 45 7.91 -3.57 2.80
CA ASP A 45 7.79 -2.37 1.98
C ASP A 45 9.03 -1.47 2.10
N LEU A 46 9.69 -1.21 0.97
CA LEU A 46 10.79 -0.26 0.86
C LEU A 46 10.51 0.76 -0.23
N ALA A 47 10.80 2.02 0.07
CA ALA A 47 10.71 3.12 -0.87
C ALA A 47 12.10 3.70 -1.11
N PHE A 48 12.46 3.89 -2.37
CA PHE A 48 13.74 4.43 -2.84
C PHE A 48 13.52 5.72 -3.62
N GLY A 49 14.17 6.79 -3.16
CA GLY A 49 14.30 8.04 -3.87
C GLY A 49 15.56 8.00 -4.73
N LEU A 50 15.37 8.06 -6.04
CA LEU A 50 16.48 8.06 -6.99
C LEU A 50 17.20 9.40 -7.02
N SER A 51 18.49 9.39 -7.34
CA SER A 51 19.27 10.58 -7.65
C SER A 51 18.75 11.26 -8.92
N GLU A 52 18.87 12.60 -9.03
CA GLU A 52 18.36 13.42 -10.15
C GLU A 52 18.68 12.87 -11.55
N ASP A 53 19.91 12.40 -11.78
CA ASP A 53 20.36 11.89 -13.08
C ASP A 53 20.04 10.40 -13.32
N SER A 54 19.43 9.72 -12.35
CA SER A 54 19.18 8.28 -12.42
C SER A 54 17.84 7.96 -13.08
N GLN A 55 17.89 7.11 -14.10
CA GLN A 55 16.68 6.57 -14.73
C GLN A 55 16.09 5.45 -13.87
N ILE A 56 14.77 5.47 -13.65
CA ILE A 56 14.07 4.40 -12.91
C ILE A 56 14.36 3.03 -13.53
N SER A 57 14.35 2.92 -14.85
CA SER A 57 14.53 1.63 -15.55
C SER A 57 15.87 0.97 -15.23
N SER A 58 16.97 1.73 -15.14
CA SER A 58 18.28 1.12 -14.87
C SER A 58 18.39 0.58 -13.46
N ALA A 59 17.89 1.31 -12.46
CA ALA A 59 17.79 0.80 -11.09
C ALA A 59 16.86 -0.41 -11.03
N LEU A 60 15.70 -0.33 -11.68
CA LEU A 60 14.70 -1.39 -11.66
C LEU A 60 15.24 -2.73 -12.19
N ASP A 61 15.98 -2.72 -13.30
CA ASP A 61 16.49 -3.95 -13.93
C ASP A 61 17.50 -4.67 -13.02
N ASP A 62 18.46 -3.95 -12.45
CA ASP A 62 19.46 -4.53 -11.54
C ASP A 62 18.83 -5.03 -10.24
N TRP A 63 17.88 -4.28 -9.68
CA TRP A 63 17.16 -4.69 -8.48
C TRP A 63 16.26 -5.89 -8.73
N THR A 64 15.75 -6.02 -9.95
CA THR A 64 14.98 -7.20 -10.37
C THR A 64 15.89 -8.41 -10.47
N ALA A 65 17.02 -8.30 -11.16
CA ALA A 65 18.01 -9.39 -11.22
C ALA A 65 18.41 -9.84 -9.81
N ARG A 66 18.76 -8.90 -8.92
CA ARG A 66 19.05 -9.18 -7.51
C ARG A 66 17.94 -9.97 -6.82
N MET A 67 16.67 -9.56 -6.95
CA MET A 67 15.56 -10.23 -6.29
C MET A 67 15.38 -11.68 -6.76
N TYR A 68 15.63 -11.97 -8.05
CA TYR A 68 15.60 -13.34 -8.57
C TYR A 68 16.82 -14.15 -8.16
N GLU A 69 18.03 -13.59 -8.27
CA GLU A 69 19.30 -14.28 -8.07
C GLU A 69 19.64 -14.50 -6.59
N GLU A 70 19.45 -13.48 -5.75
CA GLU A 70 19.89 -13.49 -4.35
C GLU A 70 18.76 -13.82 -3.37
N HIS A 71 17.51 -13.50 -3.72
CA HIS A 71 16.36 -13.64 -2.82
C HIS A 71 15.31 -14.64 -3.30
N GLY A 72 15.48 -15.25 -4.48
CA GLY A 72 14.62 -16.32 -4.96
C GLY A 72 13.18 -15.88 -5.26
N ALA A 73 12.99 -14.66 -5.76
CA ALA A 73 11.70 -14.24 -6.30
C ALA A 73 11.26 -15.22 -7.38
N VAL A 74 9.98 -15.61 -7.36
CA VAL A 74 9.38 -16.49 -8.37
C VAL A 74 8.56 -15.72 -9.38
N HIS A 75 8.05 -14.54 -8.99
CA HIS A 75 7.30 -13.66 -9.86
C HIS A 75 7.43 -12.20 -9.39
N HIS A 76 7.14 -11.26 -10.29
CA HIS A 76 6.94 -9.87 -9.93
C HIS A 76 5.89 -9.21 -10.84
N MET A 77 5.31 -8.11 -10.37
CA MET A 77 4.45 -7.25 -11.16
C MET A 77 4.70 -5.78 -10.84
N ASP A 78 4.32 -4.91 -11.78
CA ASP A 78 4.47 -3.47 -11.64
C ASP A 78 3.12 -2.80 -11.34
N VAL A 79 3.12 -1.89 -10.38
CA VAL A 79 2.01 -0.97 -10.08
C VAL A 79 2.53 0.46 -10.22
N ARG A 80 1.83 1.28 -11.01
CA ARG A 80 2.19 2.70 -11.21
C ARG A 80 1.23 3.60 -10.44
N SER A 81 1.76 4.58 -9.71
CA SER A 81 0.97 5.57 -8.99
C SER A 81 1.63 6.95 -9.10
N GLY A 82 1.11 7.77 -10.02
CA GLY A 82 1.74 9.02 -10.41
C GLY A 82 3.12 8.76 -11.02
N THR A 83 4.14 9.43 -10.51
CA THR A 83 5.55 9.27 -10.91
C THR A 83 6.26 8.10 -10.24
N TRP A 84 5.58 7.39 -9.34
CA TRP A 84 6.15 6.25 -8.64
C TRP A 84 5.90 4.94 -9.38
N LEU A 85 6.89 4.05 -9.34
CA LEU A 85 6.80 2.67 -9.80
C LEU A 85 7.02 1.73 -8.62
N TYR A 86 6.06 0.86 -8.34
CA TYR A 86 6.15 -0.18 -7.33
C TYR A 86 6.36 -1.49 -8.06
N ARG A 87 7.45 -2.19 -7.77
CA ARG A 87 7.66 -3.55 -8.22
C ARG A 87 7.45 -4.49 -7.04
N VAL A 88 6.38 -5.27 -7.13
CA VAL A 88 5.94 -6.23 -6.12
C VAL A 88 6.51 -7.58 -6.47
N PHE A 89 7.40 -8.11 -5.62
CA PHE A 89 7.98 -9.43 -5.77
C PHE A 89 7.27 -10.44 -4.88
N MET A 90 7.06 -11.63 -5.43
CA MET A 90 6.49 -12.79 -4.73
C MET A 90 7.57 -13.87 -4.62
N LEU A 91 7.83 -14.35 -3.41
CA LEU A 91 8.75 -15.46 -3.15
C LEU A 91 7.98 -16.78 -2.95
N ALA A 92 8.65 -17.91 -3.19
CA ALA A 92 8.05 -19.24 -3.06
C ALA A 92 7.53 -19.55 -1.64
N ASN A 93 8.09 -18.89 -0.62
CA ASN A 93 7.68 -19.04 0.78
C ASN A 93 6.52 -18.09 1.17
N SER A 94 5.87 -17.44 0.21
CA SER A 94 4.79 -16.45 0.40
C SER A 94 5.22 -15.15 1.07
N LEU A 95 6.52 -14.84 1.11
CA LEU A 95 6.97 -13.49 1.44
C LEU A 95 6.75 -12.58 0.23
N GLN A 96 6.09 -11.45 0.46
CA GLN A 96 5.97 -10.36 -0.50
C GLN A 96 7.03 -9.30 -0.19
N VAL A 97 7.63 -8.73 -1.25
CA VAL A 97 8.61 -7.63 -1.15
C VAL A 97 8.23 -6.54 -2.15
N ASP A 98 7.87 -5.37 -1.64
CA ASP A 98 7.46 -4.20 -2.40
C ASP A 98 8.62 -3.21 -2.46
N LEU A 99 9.18 -3.04 -3.66
CA LEU A 99 10.21 -2.05 -3.92
C LEU A 99 9.61 -0.90 -4.73
N ALA A 100 9.43 0.25 -4.08
CA ALA A 100 8.89 1.45 -4.68
C ALA A 100 10.03 2.39 -5.09
N PHE A 101 9.99 2.90 -6.32
CA PHE A 101 10.97 3.82 -6.88
C PHE A 101 10.31 5.14 -7.24
N ALA A 102 10.90 6.24 -6.81
CA ALA A 102 10.45 7.59 -7.09
C ALA A 102 11.60 8.46 -7.62
N PRO A 103 11.34 9.39 -8.56
CA PRO A 103 12.28 10.47 -8.85
C PRO A 103 12.56 11.30 -7.58
N GLN A 104 13.77 11.85 -7.46
CA GLN A 104 14.22 12.60 -6.27
C GLN A 104 13.19 13.62 -5.77
N GLY A 105 12.67 14.46 -6.68
CA GLY A 105 11.73 15.53 -6.35
C GLY A 105 10.36 15.05 -5.86
N ASP A 106 10.02 13.77 -6.09
CA ASP A 106 8.75 13.17 -5.73
C ASP A 106 8.84 12.13 -4.61
N PHE A 107 10.04 11.89 -4.09
CA PHE A 107 10.27 10.99 -2.96
C PHE A 107 9.80 11.61 -1.64
N ALA A 108 8.49 11.60 -1.42
CA ALA A 108 7.84 12.12 -0.22
C ALA A 108 6.89 11.08 0.41
N ALA A 109 6.59 11.25 1.70
CA ALA A 109 5.62 10.42 2.39
C ALA A 109 4.23 10.51 1.70
N LYS A 110 3.67 9.37 1.28
CA LYS A 110 2.30 9.28 0.74
C LYS A 110 1.26 8.90 1.78
N ALA A 111 1.70 8.40 2.92
CA ALA A 111 0.90 7.95 4.04
C ALA A 111 1.67 8.18 5.36
N PRO A 112 0.99 8.17 6.52
CA PRO A 112 1.65 8.24 7.82
C PRO A 112 2.65 7.09 8.10
N THR A 113 2.55 5.99 7.35
CA THR A 113 3.45 4.84 7.39
C THR A 113 4.68 5.08 6.51
N PHE A 114 5.50 6.06 6.88
CA PHE A 114 6.73 6.41 6.19
C PHE A 114 7.82 6.78 7.20
N GLN A 115 8.91 6.02 7.21
CA GLN A 115 10.06 6.26 8.09
C GLN A 115 11.34 6.33 7.27
N LEU A 116 11.92 7.52 7.18
CA LEU A 116 13.16 7.76 6.44
C LEU A 116 14.33 7.01 7.10
N LEU A 117 15.06 6.23 6.29
CA LEU A 117 16.25 5.49 6.69
C LEU A 117 17.54 6.26 6.41
N PHE A 118 17.58 6.99 5.29
CA PHE A 118 18.65 7.91 4.90
C PHE A 118 18.21 8.83 3.76
N GLY A 119 19.02 9.87 3.50
CA GLY A 119 18.74 10.88 2.49
C GLY A 119 17.80 11.96 2.99
N THR A 120 17.02 12.56 2.10
CA THR A 120 16.00 13.57 2.41
C THR A 120 14.70 13.23 1.70
N ALA A 121 13.58 13.66 2.27
CA ALA A 121 12.25 13.53 1.68
C ALA A 121 11.49 14.85 1.89
N PRO A 122 10.89 15.46 0.85
CA PRO A 122 10.06 16.64 1.02
C PRO A 122 8.84 16.34 1.91
N GLU A 123 8.45 17.31 2.72
CA GLU A 123 7.21 17.21 3.49
C GLU A 123 6.01 17.42 2.56
N ARG A 124 5.21 16.36 2.35
CA ARG A 124 3.95 16.41 1.61
C ARG A 124 2.85 15.75 2.43
N PRO A 125 1.89 16.50 2.98
CA PRO A 125 0.81 15.91 3.75
C PRO A 125 -0.13 15.13 2.83
N SER A 126 -0.49 13.91 3.26
CA SER A 126 -1.57 13.13 2.66
C SER A 126 -2.91 13.56 3.24
N THR A 127 -3.87 13.90 2.37
CA THR A 127 -5.22 14.31 2.78
C THR A 127 -6.18 13.15 2.53
N PRO A 128 -6.59 12.39 3.57
CA PRO A 128 -7.58 11.35 3.41
C PRO A 128 -8.96 11.95 3.07
N PRO A 129 -9.86 11.20 2.40
CA PRO A 129 -11.21 11.67 2.09
C PRO A 129 -11.94 12.21 3.32
N SER A 130 -12.66 13.31 3.14
CA SER A 130 -13.50 13.88 4.20
C SER A 130 -14.68 12.97 4.52
N ALA A 131 -15.26 13.12 5.72
CA ALA A 131 -16.47 12.37 6.07
C ALA A 131 -17.62 12.68 5.09
N GLU A 132 -17.76 13.94 4.67
CA GLU A 132 -18.75 14.37 3.68
C GLU A 132 -18.55 13.66 2.33
N GLN A 133 -17.32 13.56 1.85
CA GLN A 133 -17.02 12.84 0.60
C GLN A 133 -17.37 11.35 0.70
N LEU A 134 -16.99 10.69 1.80
CA LEU A 134 -17.30 9.27 2.01
C LEU A 134 -18.81 9.01 2.10
N ILE A 135 -19.55 9.86 2.82
CA ILE A 135 -21.01 9.79 2.89
C ILE A 135 -21.64 10.05 1.52
N GLY A 136 -21.13 11.03 0.77
CA GLY A 136 -21.57 11.33 -0.59
C GLY A 136 -21.38 10.15 -1.54
N TRP A 137 -20.23 9.47 -1.50
CA TRP A 137 -19.99 8.26 -2.29
C TRP A 137 -20.89 7.11 -1.90
N ALA A 138 -21.12 6.87 -0.60
CA ALA A 138 -22.05 5.83 -0.14
C ALA A 138 -23.45 6.02 -0.73
N TRP A 139 -23.99 7.24 -0.69
CA TRP A 139 -25.28 7.56 -1.32
C TRP A 139 -25.26 7.40 -2.83
N LEU A 140 -24.22 7.90 -3.51
CA LEU A 140 -24.09 7.77 -4.95
C LEU A 140 -24.11 6.31 -5.39
N TYR A 141 -23.34 5.45 -4.72
CA TYR A 141 -23.31 4.03 -5.00
C TYR A 141 -24.65 3.34 -4.70
N ALA A 142 -25.32 3.66 -3.59
CA ALA A 142 -26.66 3.14 -3.30
C ALA A 142 -27.70 3.50 -4.39
N LEU A 143 -27.63 4.72 -4.96
CA LEU A 143 -28.48 5.12 -6.09
C LEU A 143 -28.16 4.31 -7.36
N HIS A 144 -26.89 3.97 -7.59
CA HIS A 144 -26.48 3.09 -8.67
C HIS A 144 -26.95 1.65 -8.47
N VAL A 145 -26.91 1.11 -7.24
CA VAL A 145 -27.47 -0.21 -6.89
C VAL A 145 -28.93 -0.28 -7.32
N ARG A 146 -29.76 0.68 -6.87
CA ARG A 146 -31.19 0.73 -7.23
C ARG A 146 -31.39 0.72 -8.75
N SER A 147 -30.63 1.55 -9.46
CA SER A 147 -30.73 1.68 -10.92
C SER A 147 -30.26 0.42 -11.66
N ALA A 148 -29.26 -0.29 -11.12
CA ALA A 148 -28.77 -1.54 -11.67
C ALA A 148 -29.78 -2.67 -11.46
N LEU A 149 -30.35 -2.80 -10.25
CA LEU A 149 -31.39 -3.76 -9.92
C LEU A 149 -32.64 -3.59 -10.80
N ALA A 150 -33.12 -2.35 -10.97
CA ALA A 150 -34.26 -2.04 -11.83
C ALA A 150 -34.05 -2.44 -13.31
N ARG A 151 -32.79 -2.65 -13.73
CA ARG A 151 -32.42 -3.07 -15.09
C ARG A 151 -31.96 -4.53 -15.16
N GLY A 152 -32.08 -5.30 -14.08
CA GLY A 152 -31.63 -6.70 -14.01
C GLY A 152 -30.10 -6.87 -14.06
N LYS A 153 -29.32 -5.81 -13.81
CA LYS A 153 -27.85 -5.85 -13.85
C LYS A 153 -27.26 -6.27 -12.50
N LEU A 154 -27.41 -7.54 -12.14
CA LEU A 154 -27.04 -8.04 -10.82
C LEU A 154 -25.55 -7.89 -10.48
N TRP A 155 -24.64 -8.13 -11.42
CA TRP A 155 -23.19 -7.93 -11.20
C TRP A 155 -22.83 -6.46 -10.95
N GLN A 156 -23.49 -5.53 -11.62
CA GLN A 156 -23.29 -4.11 -11.37
C GLN A 156 -23.87 -3.70 -10.01
N ALA A 157 -25.01 -4.28 -9.62
CA ALA A 157 -25.61 -4.02 -8.33
C ALA A 157 -24.73 -4.54 -7.18
N GLU A 158 -24.18 -5.75 -7.31
CA GLU A 158 -23.24 -6.34 -6.33
C GLU A 158 -21.99 -5.45 -6.17
N TYR A 159 -21.31 -5.12 -7.28
CA TYR A 159 -20.13 -4.24 -7.23
C TYR A 159 -20.43 -2.90 -6.52
N MET A 160 -21.59 -2.29 -6.82
CA MET A 160 -21.96 -0.99 -6.25
C MET A 160 -22.39 -1.08 -4.78
N VAL A 161 -23.01 -2.17 -4.33
CA VAL A 161 -23.36 -2.32 -2.91
C VAL A 161 -22.11 -2.53 -2.06
N SER A 162 -21.13 -3.27 -2.59
CA SER A 162 -19.80 -3.43 -1.98
C SER A 162 -19.09 -2.06 -1.87
N ALA A 163 -19.06 -1.26 -2.93
CA ALA A 163 -18.48 0.10 -2.88
C ALA A 163 -19.22 1.06 -1.91
N ALA A 164 -20.55 0.93 -1.79
CA ALA A 164 -21.33 1.69 -0.82
C ALA A 164 -20.94 1.30 0.62
N ARG A 165 -20.83 0.00 0.89
CA ARG A 165 -20.41 -0.55 2.19
C ARG A 165 -19.00 -0.09 2.56
N ASP A 166 -18.05 -0.16 1.64
CA ASP A 166 -16.68 0.30 1.86
C ASP A 166 -16.62 1.78 2.25
N SER A 167 -17.45 2.61 1.60
CA SER A 167 -17.54 4.04 1.91
C SER A 167 -18.11 4.29 3.32
N ILE A 168 -19.11 3.52 3.73
CA ILE A 168 -19.71 3.59 5.08
C ILE A 168 -18.69 3.16 6.13
N LEU A 169 -18.00 2.04 5.92
CA LEU A 169 -16.98 1.52 6.83
C LEU A 169 -15.79 2.48 6.94
N ALA A 170 -15.34 3.06 5.83
CA ALA A 170 -14.29 4.09 5.84
C ALA A 170 -14.72 5.34 6.63
N ALA A 171 -15.98 5.78 6.50
CA ALA A 171 -16.51 6.89 7.30
C ALA A 171 -16.57 6.55 8.80
N ALA A 172 -16.94 5.30 9.12
CA ALA A 172 -16.91 4.80 10.49
C ALA A 172 -15.49 4.75 11.06
N CYS A 173 -14.51 4.25 10.30
CA CYS A 173 -13.09 4.25 10.69
C CYS A 173 -12.63 5.65 11.05
N ARG A 174 -12.96 6.64 10.21
CA ARG A 174 -12.64 8.05 10.46
C ARG A 174 -13.28 8.56 11.75
N ARG A 175 -14.57 8.25 12.00
CA ARG A 175 -15.28 8.63 13.23
C ARG A 175 -14.61 8.05 14.49
N HIS A 176 -14.07 6.84 14.40
CA HIS A 176 -13.44 6.12 15.50
C HIS A 176 -11.92 6.31 15.60
N GLY A 177 -11.33 7.15 14.73
CA GLY A 177 -9.90 7.44 14.74
C GLY A 177 -9.01 6.25 14.34
N VAL A 178 -9.56 5.26 13.63
CA VAL A 178 -8.82 4.10 13.13
C VAL A 178 -8.55 4.24 11.62
N PRO A 179 -7.52 3.56 11.07
CA PRO A 179 -7.18 3.67 9.65
C PRO A 179 -8.34 3.27 8.72
N ALA A 180 -8.67 4.12 7.75
CA ALA A 180 -9.73 3.84 6.77
C ALA A 180 -9.19 3.24 5.45
N ALA A 181 -7.93 3.52 5.11
CA ALA A 181 -7.30 3.05 3.88
C ALA A 181 -7.23 1.52 3.86
N GLU A 182 -7.60 0.93 2.71
CA GLU A 182 -7.51 -0.52 2.44
C GLU A 182 -8.22 -1.39 3.49
N GLY A 183 -9.19 -0.83 4.21
CA GLY A 183 -9.92 -1.55 5.26
C GLY A 183 -9.13 -1.86 6.53
N ARG A 184 -7.90 -1.34 6.68
CA ARG A 184 -6.98 -1.72 7.79
C ARG A 184 -7.51 -1.47 9.21
N GLY A 185 -8.53 -0.62 9.37
CA GLY A 185 -9.17 -0.35 10.65
C GLY A 185 -10.59 -0.90 10.80
N MET A 186 -11.12 -1.61 9.80
CA MET A 186 -12.52 -2.08 9.82
C MET A 186 -12.76 -3.06 10.99
N ASP A 187 -11.82 -3.99 11.22
CA ASP A 187 -11.90 -4.95 12.33
C ASP A 187 -11.60 -4.34 13.71
N GLN A 188 -11.21 -3.05 13.76
CA GLN A 188 -11.04 -2.29 15.01
C GLN A 188 -12.30 -1.50 15.37
N LEU A 189 -13.33 -1.53 14.51
CA LEU A 189 -14.60 -0.88 14.79
C LEU A 189 -15.40 -1.67 15.83
N PRO A 190 -16.20 -0.99 16.68
CA PRO A 190 -17.12 -1.69 17.58
C PRO A 190 -18.11 -2.58 16.82
N ASP A 191 -18.45 -3.74 17.37
CA ASP A 191 -19.42 -4.68 16.76
C ASP A 191 -20.76 -3.99 16.43
N ALA A 192 -21.23 -3.07 17.28
CA ALA A 192 -22.45 -2.29 17.03
C ALA A 192 -22.42 -1.47 15.72
N VAL A 193 -21.25 -1.23 15.15
CA VAL A 193 -21.07 -0.56 13.85
C VAL A 193 -21.00 -1.57 12.70
N THR A 194 -20.35 -2.72 12.91
CA THR A 194 -20.09 -3.70 11.84
C THR A 194 -21.21 -4.73 11.70
N ASP A 195 -21.88 -5.12 12.80
CA ASP A 195 -22.97 -6.10 12.81
C ASP A 195 -24.11 -5.77 11.83
N PRO A 196 -24.59 -4.51 11.73
CA PRO A 196 -25.62 -4.16 10.75
C PRO A 196 -25.20 -4.33 9.28
N LEU A 197 -23.90 -4.50 9.02
CA LEU A 197 -23.32 -4.61 7.68
C LEU A 197 -22.86 -6.04 7.34
N ARG A 198 -22.88 -6.99 8.30
CA ARG A 198 -22.40 -8.37 8.10
C ARG A 198 -23.29 -9.19 7.16
N ASP A 199 -24.60 -8.97 7.23
CA ASP A 199 -25.61 -9.74 6.46
C ASP A 199 -26.14 -8.98 5.23
N ALA A 200 -25.52 -7.84 4.90
CA ALA A 200 -25.94 -6.94 3.83
C ALA A 200 -25.41 -7.34 2.45
#